data_AF-V4JHM7-F1
#
_entry.id   AF-V4JHM7-F1
#
_cell.length_a   1.000
_cell.length_b   1.000
_cell.length_c   1.000
_cell.angle_alpha   90.00
_cell.angle_beta   90.00
_cell.angle_gamma   90.00
#
_symmetry.space_group_name_H-M   'P 1'
#
loop_
_entity.id
_entity.type
_entity.pdbx_description
1 polymer ?
#
loop_
_entity_poly.entity_id
_entity_poly.type
_entity_poly.pdbx_seq_one_letter_code
_entity_poly.pdbx_strand_id
1 'polypeptide(L)'
;MSHPDNHKKINEAITILAALEMPKAQQNERSALCLLALLNLSPGKEWKSSENPLMGITPIMDWAREHYHKDYAPNTRETIRRHTMHQFVEAGIALCNPDKPDRPVNSPKTVYQVEDTALELPRSFRTSAWHGKVTSYLVDRETLVARYAMVREQNLVPVKVPTGERITLSPGEHSELIRDIIEEFGARFVPGGVLIYAGDTGDKWGYFDTALLSNLGVRVDSHGKMPDVVLFCPHRNWLLLVESVTSHGTVDGKRHAELSRLFATSTAGLVYPEFPERYNEEVQLSL
;
A
#
# COMPACT_ATOMS: atom_id res chain seq x y z
N MET A 1 37.88 -17.10 -5.33
CA MET A 1 37.31 -17.86 -6.47
C MET A 1 35.81 -17.96 -6.26
N SER A 2 35.04 -17.07 -6.88
CA SER A 2 33.57 -17.07 -6.82
C SER A 2 33.04 -18.18 -7.72
N HIS A 3 32.42 -19.21 -7.14
CA HIS A 3 31.62 -20.16 -7.93
C HIS A 3 30.41 -19.39 -8.49
N PRO A 4 30.11 -19.46 -9.80
CA PRO A 4 28.81 -19.04 -10.28
C PRO A 4 27.83 -20.10 -9.80
N ASP A 5 27.17 -19.82 -8.67
CA ASP A 5 26.11 -20.64 -8.10
C ASP A 5 24.87 -20.54 -9.02
N ASN A 6 24.96 -21.17 -10.20
CA ASN A 6 23.91 -21.21 -11.19
C ASN A 6 22.90 -22.29 -10.79
N HIS A 7 22.14 -22.00 -9.74
CA HIS A 7 21.17 -22.93 -9.17
C HIS A 7 20.10 -23.28 -10.22
N LYS A 8 20.03 -24.56 -10.59
CA LYS A 8 19.06 -25.11 -11.56
C LYS A 8 17.62 -24.63 -11.30
N LYS A 9 17.22 -24.58 -10.02
CA LYS A 9 15.90 -24.13 -9.56
C LYS A 9 15.60 -22.66 -9.89
N ILE A 10 16.60 -21.78 -9.88
CA ILE A 10 16.41 -20.37 -10.23
C ILE A 10 16.04 -20.26 -11.72
N ASN A 11 16.79 -20.94 -12.60
CA ASN A 11 16.49 -20.92 -14.04
C ASN A 11 15.13 -21.55 -14.37
N GLU A 12 14.76 -22.61 -13.64
CA GLU A 12 13.44 -23.22 -13.74
C GLU A 12 12.34 -22.27 -13.27
N ALA A 13 12.52 -21.56 -12.15
CA ALA A 13 11.59 -20.55 -11.68
C ALA A 13 11.45 -19.38 -12.69
N ILE A 14 12.54 -18.93 -13.32
CA ILE A 14 12.48 -17.94 -14.41
C ILE A 14 11.66 -18.48 -15.59
N THR A 15 11.82 -19.77 -15.92
CA THR A 15 11.04 -20.43 -16.98
C THR A 15 9.55 -20.46 -16.64
N ILE A 16 9.21 -20.77 -15.38
CA ILE A 16 7.83 -20.72 -14.88
C ILE A 16 7.29 -19.30 -14.99
N LEU A 17 8.01 -18.29 -14.52
CA LEU A 17 7.58 -16.88 -14.60
C LEU A 17 7.34 -16.44 -16.05
N ALA A 18 8.19 -16.88 -16.98
CA ALA A 18 8.00 -16.62 -18.40
C ALA A 18 6.73 -17.32 -18.97
N ALA A 19 6.46 -18.56 -18.54
CA ALA A 19 5.26 -19.30 -18.93
C ALA A 19 3.96 -18.71 -18.34
N LEU A 20 4.06 -18.01 -17.21
CA LEU A 20 2.97 -17.22 -16.62
C LEU A 20 2.87 -15.80 -17.24
N GLU A 21 3.56 -15.57 -18.35
CA GLU A 21 3.55 -14.31 -19.11
C GLU A 21 3.95 -13.09 -18.27
N MET A 22 4.82 -13.29 -17.27
CA MET A 22 5.37 -12.17 -16.51
C MET A 22 6.19 -11.26 -17.43
N PRO A 23 6.16 -9.93 -17.25
CA PRO A 23 6.99 -9.03 -18.04
C PRO A 23 8.48 -9.37 -17.91
N LYS A 24 9.28 -9.01 -18.92
CA LYS A 24 10.72 -9.31 -18.96
C LYS A 24 11.47 -8.79 -17.72
N ALA A 25 11.01 -7.68 -17.12
CA ALA A 25 11.57 -7.12 -15.90
C ALA A 25 11.40 -8.01 -14.65
N GLN A 26 10.53 -9.02 -14.69
CA GLN A 26 10.30 -10.01 -13.63
C GLN A 26 10.81 -11.41 -14.01
N GLN A 27 11.41 -11.58 -15.19
CA GLN A 27 12.05 -12.82 -15.62
C GLN A 27 13.54 -12.82 -15.22
N ASN A 28 13.82 -12.61 -13.93
CA ASN A 28 15.19 -12.52 -13.41
C ASN A 28 15.34 -13.28 -12.08
N GLU A 29 16.58 -13.37 -11.63
CA GLU A 29 16.96 -14.08 -10.40
C GLU A 29 16.23 -13.59 -9.15
N ARG A 30 16.04 -12.27 -8.99
CA ARG A 30 15.33 -11.71 -7.82
C ARG A 30 13.90 -12.22 -7.76
N SER A 31 13.19 -12.13 -8.88
CA SER A 31 11.80 -12.60 -8.95
C SER A 31 11.69 -14.11 -8.81
N ALA A 32 12.63 -14.86 -9.39
CA ALA A 32 12.72 -16.31 -9.19
C ALA A 32 12.92 -16.70 -7.72
N LEU A 33 13.82 -16.02 -7.00
CA LEU A 33 14.04 -16.27 -5.58
C LEU A 33 12.83 -15.91 -4.72
N CYS A 34 12.10 -14.85 -5.07
CA CYS A 34 10.84 -14.52 -4.40
C CYS A 34 9.79 -15.62 -4.60
N LEU A 35 9.62 -16.12 -5.83
CA LEU A 35 8.71 -17.23 -6.10
C LEU A 35 9.13 -18.49 -5.34
N LEU A 36 10.41 -18.85 -5.37
CA LEU A 36 10.93 -20.04 -4.67
C LEU A 36 10.75 -19.95 -3.16
N ALA A 37 10.93 -18.76 -2.57
CA ALA A 37 10.67 -18.51 -1.15
C ALA A 37 9.19 -18.74 -0.82
N LEU A 38 8.28 -18.14 -1.58
CA LEU A 38 6.84 -18.30 -1.39
C LEU A 38 6.33 -19.74 -1.62
N LEU A 39 7.12 -20.59 -2.27
CA LEU A 39 6.84 -22.01 -2.44
C LEU A 39 7.62 -22.89 -1.43
N ASN A 40 8.44 -22.28 -0.57
CA ASN A 40 9.42 -22.93 0.31
C ASN A 40 10.28 -24.00 -0.40
N LEU A 41 10.76 -23.71 -1.62
CA LEU A 41 11.51 -24.63 -2.47
C LEU A 41 13.02 -24.41 -2.42
N SER A 42 13.70 -25.03 -1.45
CA SER A 42 15.17 -25.09 -1.42
C SER A 42 15.73 -25.91 -2.61
N PRO A 43 17.04 -25.82 -2.93
CA PRO A 43 17.63 -26.49 -4.09
C PRO A 43 17.36 -28.00 -4.18
N GLY A 44 17.24 -28.68 -3.03
CA GLY A 44 16.98 -30.11 -2.94
C GLY A 44 15.50 -30.53 -2.99
N LYS A 45 14.56 -29.59 -2.87
CA LYS A 45 13.13 -29.90 -2.85
C LYS A 45 12.56 -30.08 -4.26
N GLU A 46 11.70 -31.07 -4.41
CA GLU A 46 10.98 -31.31 -5.67
C GLU A 46 9.88 -30.26 -5.88
N TRP A 47 9.58 -29.92 -7.13
CA TRP A 47 8.52 -28.96 -7.44
C TRP A 47 7.13 -29.40 -6.93
N LYS A 48 6.85 -30.70 -6.94
CA LYS A 48 5.60 -31.28 -6.42
C LYS A 48 5.39 -31.03 -4.92
N SER A 49 6.47 -30.78 -4.16
CA SER A 49 6.42 -30.46 -2.73
C SER A 49 6.35 -28.96 -2.46
N SER A 50 5.92 -28.15 -3.44
CA SER A 50 5.71 -26.71 -3.22
C SER A 50 4.69 -26.51 -2.10
N GLU A 51 5.08 -25.69 -1.14
CA GLU A 51 4.24 -25.27 -0.01
C GLU A 51 3.64 -23.89 -0.31
N ASN A 52 2.87 -23.34 0.64
CA ASN A 52 2.28 -22.01 0.50
C ASN A 52 2.38 -21.20 1.81
N PRO A 53 3.58 -20.93 2.35
CA PRO A 53 3.75 -20.11 3.55
C PRO A 53 3.34 -18.64 3.34
N LEU A 54 2.95 -17.99 4.44
CA LEU A 54 2.86 -16.53 4.50
C LEU A 54 4.26 -15.95 4.72
N MET A 55 4.73 -15.11 3.80
CA MET A 55 6.06 -14.49 3.92
C MET A 55 6.04 -12.99 3.70
N GLY A 56 6.67 -12.26 4.62
CA GLY A 56 7.05 -10.87 4.40
C GLY A 56 8.32 -10.74 3.54
N ILE A 57 8.65 -9.51 3.13
CA ILE A 57 9.83 -9.26 2.28
C ILE A 57 11.15 -9.63 2.98
N THR A 58 11.32 -9.27 4.26
CA THR A 58 12.54 -9.61 5.01
C THR A 58 12.69 -11.14 5.16
N PRO A 59 11.65 -11.90 5.57
CA PRO A 59 11.68 -13.36 5.50
C PRO A 59 12.05 -13.93 4.13
N ILE A 60 11.56 -13.36 3.02
CA ILE A 60 11.95 -13.79 1.66
C ILE A 60 13.45 -13.58 1.42
N MET A 61 13.99 -12.43 1.82
CA MET A 61 15.43 -12.12 1.70
C MET A 61 16.28 -13.07 2.55
N ASP A 62 15.88 -13.31 3.79
CA ASP A 62 16.57 -14.22 4.70
C ASP A 62 16.57 -15.65 4.17
N TRP A 63 15.42 -16.11 3.65
CA TRP A 63 15.28 -17.42 3.03
C TRP A 63 16.18 -17.59 1.80
N ALA A 64 16.27 -16.56 0.95
CA ALA A 64 17.15 -16.57 -0.22
C ALA A 64 18.64 -16.61 0.18
N ARG A 65 19.01 -15.90 1.25
CA ARG A 65 20.36 -15.97 1.83
C ARG A 65 20.67 -17.36 2.39
N GLU A 66 19.74 -17.95 3.12
CA GLU A 66 19.94 -19.25 3.77
C GLU A 66 20.05 -20.40 2.76
N HIS A 67 19.14 -20.47 1.79
CA HIS A 67 19.03 -21.65 0.92
C HIS A 67 19.71 -21.51 -0.45
N TYR A 68 19.93 -20.29 -0.91
CA TYR A 68 20.52 -20.00 -2.22
C TYR A 68 21.77 -19.12 -2.13
N HIS A 69 22.25 -18.84 -0.91
CA HIS A 69 23.42 -18.01 -0.65
C HIS A 69 23.36 -16.62 -1.31
N LYS A 70 22.12 -16.12 -1.52
CA LYS A 70 21.89 -14.80 -2.10
C LYS A 70 21.64 -13.78 -1.01
N ASP A 71 22.70 -13.06 -0.66
CA ASP A 71 22.61 -11.98 0.32
C ASP A 71 22.15 -10.67 -0.36
N TYR A 72 21.06 -10.11 0.15
CA TYR A 72 20.49 -8.85 -0.32
C TYR A 72 20.67 -7.77 0.75
N ALA A 73 21.24 -6.64 0.36
CA ALA A 73 21.36 -5.49 1.26
C ALA A 73 19.96 -4.98 1.71
N PRO A 74 19.81 -4.44 2.93
CA PRO A 74 18.51 -4.03 3.48
C PRO A 74 17.70 -3.06 2.60
N ASN A 75 18.36 -2.18 1.85
CA ASN A 75 17.72 -1.27 0.90
C ASN A 75 17.03 -1.98 -0.28
N THR A 76 17.36 -3.24 -0.54
CA THR A 76 16.73 -4.07 -1.58
C THR A 76 15.29 -4.45 -1.23
N ARG A 77 14.88 -4.32 0.04
CA ARG A 77 13.51 -4.60 0.49
C ARG A 77 12.48 -3.87 -0.37
N GLU A 78 12.73 -2.60 -0.65
CA GLU A 78 11.81 -1.80 -1.45
C GLU A 78 11.79 -2.20 -2.92
N THR A 79 12.95 -2.61 -3.46
CA THR A 79 13.05 -3.15 -4.82
C THR A 79 12.27 -4.45 -4.96
N ILE A 80 12.38 -5.38 -4.01
CA ILE A 80 11.61 -6.64 -4.03
C ILE A 80 10.12 -6.35 -3.94
N ARG A 81 9.72 -5.45 -3.02
CA ARG A 81 8.32 -5.07 -2.86
C ARG A 81 7.75 -4.47 -4.15
N ARG A 82 8.35 -3.39 -4.66
CA ARG A 82 7.81 -2.62 -5.79
C ARG A 82 8.02 -3.27 -7.16
N HIS A 83 9.12 -3.98 -7.36
CA HIS A 83 9.52 -4.51 -8.67
C HIS A 83 9.45 -6.03 -8.77
N THR A 84 8.85 -6.70 -7.78
CA THR A 84 8.52 -8.12 -7.86
C THR A 84 7.17 -8.43 -7.23
N MET A 85 7.00 -8.17 -5.93
CA MET A 85 5.79 -8.61 -5.23
C MET A 85 4.53 -7.92 -5.72
N HIS A 86 4.60 -6.60 -5.99
CA HIS A 86 3.48 -5.88 -6.59
C HIS A 86 3.09 -6.48 -7.94
N GLN A 87 4.06 -6.79 -8.81
CA GLN A 87 3.78 -7.38 -10.12
C GLN A 87 3.25 -8.81 -9.99
N PHE A 88 3.68 -9.58 -8.98
CA PHE A 88 3.10 -10.91 -8.74
C PHE A 88 1.63 -10.81 -8.31
N VAL A 89 1.28 -9.79 -7.52
CA VAL A 89 -0.11 -9.54 -7.11
C VAL A 89 -0.97 -9.05 -8.28
N GLU A 90 -0.48 -8.08 -9.05
CA GLU A 90 -1.14 -7.60 -10.27
C GLU A 90 -1.33 -8.74 -11.28
N ALA A 91 -0.36 -9.65 -11.33
CA ALA A 91 -0.41 -10.85 -12.14
C ALA A 91 -1.34 -11.96 -11.61
N GLY A 92 -1.92 -11.82 -10.43
CA GLY A 92 -2.71 -12.89 -9.80
C GLY A 92 -1.90 -14.11 -9.34
N ILE A 93 -0.56 -14.04 -9.36
CA ILE A 93 0.33 -15.13 -8.92
C ILE A 93 0.39 -15.19 -7.39
N ALA A 94 0.37 -14.02 -6.74
CA ALA A 94 0.44 -13.91 -5.29
C ALA A 94 -0.71 -13.07 -4.74
N LEU A 95 -1.06 -13.32 -3.48
CA LEU A 95 -2.00 -12.53 -2.70
C LEU A 95 -1.22 -11.68 -1.70
N CYS A 96 -1.63 -10.43 -1.53
CA CYS A 96 -1.12 -9.55 -0.48
C CYS A 96 -2.06 -9.63 0.73
N ASN A 97 -1.49 -9.84 1.92
CA ASN A 97 -2.20 -9.93 3.19
C ASN A 97 -3.44 -10.84 3.19
N PRO A 98 -3.39 -12.06 2.63
CA PRO A 98 -4.56 -12.95 2.62
C PRO A 98 -4.98 -13.37 4.04
N ASP A 99 -4.09 -13.25 5.02
CA ASP A 99 -4.35 -13.51 6.44
C ASP A 99 -5.09 -12.37 7.16
N LYS A 100 -4.90 -11.14 6.70
CA LYS A 100 -5.53 -9.93 7.27
C LYS A 100 -5.76 -8.88 6.16
N PRO A 101 -6.85 -8.96 5.39
CA PRO A 101 -7.10 -8.08 4.24
C PRO A 101 -7.21 -6.57 4.57
N ASP A 102 -7.62 -6.23 5.79
CA ASP A 102 -7.71 -4.88 6.35
C ASP A 102 -6.38 -4.36 6.92
N ARG A 103 -5.27 -5.08 6.71
CA ARG A 103 -3.95 -4.64 7.18
C ARG A 103 -3.56 -3.31 6.50
N PRO A 104 -3.07 -2.31 7.27
CA PRO A 104 -2.59 -1.05 6.70
C PRO A 104 -1.55 -1.24 5.60
N VAL A 105 -1.65 -0.46 4.53
CA VAL A 105 -0.77 -0.59 3.34
C VAL A 105 0.70 -0.35 3.69
N ASN A 106 0.97 0.54 4.65
CA ASN A 106 2.31 0.85 5.16
C ASN A 106 2.81 -0.10 6.26
N SER A 107 2.04 -1.15 6.60
CA SER A 107 2.37 -2.03 7.71
C SER A 107 3.72 -2.74 7.48
N PRO A 108 4.61 -2.79 8.49
CA PRO A 108 5.81 -3.61 8.42
C PRO A 108 5.48 -5.11 8.48
N LYS A 109 4.23 -5.47 8.81
CA LYS A 109 3.74 -6.85 8.91
C LYS A 109 3.11 -7.35 7.60
N THR A 110 3.26 -6.63 6.49
CA THR A 110 2.75 -7.08 5.19
C THR A 110 3.38 -8.42 4.80
N VAL A 111 2.52 -9.37 4.43
CA VAL A 111 2.91 -10.71 3.99
C VAL A 111 2.28 -11.04 2.64
N TYR A 112 2.89 -11.99 1.95
CA TYR A 112 2.44 -12.51 0.67
C TYR A 112 2.35 -14.03 0.72
N GLN A 113 1.51 -14.57 -0.14
CA GLN A 113 1.31 -16.00 -0.31
C GLN A 113 1.01 -16.27 -1.79
N VAL A 114 1.36 -17.44 -2.32
CA VAL A 114 0.97 -17.81 -3.69
C VAL A 114 -0.55 -18.02 -3.73
N GLU A 115 -1.21 -17.55 -4.78
CA GLU A 115 -2.64 -17.81 -4.98
C GLU A 115 -2.86 -19.32 -5.20
N ASP A 116 -3.96 -19.88 -4.68
CA ASP A 116 -4.12 -21.34 -4.61
C ASP A 116 -4.16 -22.03 -5.98
N THR A 117 -4.75 -21.41 -6.99
CA THR A 117 -4.72 -21.94 -8.37
C THR A 117 -3.34 -21.77 -9.01
N ALA A 118 -2.65 -20.67 -8.73
CA ALA A 118 -1.27 -20.44 -9.18
C ALA A 118 -0.28 -21.44 -8.54
N LEU A 119 -0.51 -21.87 -7.29
CA LEU A 119 0.30 -22.87 -6.57
C LEU A 119 0.29 -24.25 -7.24
N GLU A 120 -0.79 -24.60 -7.92
CA GLU A 120 -0.92 -25.89 -8.61
C GLU A 120 -0.04 -26.00 -9.86
N LEU A 121 0.40 -24.87 -10.40
CA LEU A 121 1.27 -24.79 -11.56
C LEU A 121 2.68 -25.31 -11.23
N PRO A 122 3.46 -24.72 -10.30
CA PRO A 122 4.79 -25.22 -9.97
C PRO A 122 4.75 -26.69 -9.55
N ARG A 123 3.72 -27.16 -8.82
CA ARG A 123 3.57 -28.57 -8.46
C ARG A 123 3.51 -29.53 -9.66
N SER A 124 3.00 -29.06 -10.80
CA SER A 124 2.92 -29.82 -12.04
C SER A 124 4.12 -29.62 -12.97
N PHE A 125 5.08 -28.77 -12.62
CA PHE A 125 6.23 -28.47 -13.48
C PHE A 125 7.00 -29.73 -13.87
N ARG A 126 7.30 -29.87 -15.17
CA ARG A 126 7.90 -31.07 -15.82
C ARG A 126 7.04 -32.34 -15.86
N THR A 127 5.77 -32.25 -15.50
CA THR A 127 4.81 -33.34 -15.74
C THR A 127 4.09 -33.12 -17.07
N SER A 128 3.43 -34.15 -17.58
CA SER A 128 2.59 -34.05 -18.77
C SER A 128 1.40 -33.08 -18.58
N ALA A 129 0.98 -32.85 -17.33
CA ALA A 129 -0.13 -31.95 -17.01
C ALA A 129 0.25 -30.45 -17.04
N TRP A 130 1.55 -30.11 -17.04
CA TRP A 130 2.04 -28.74 -16.94
C TRP A 130 1.39 -27.78 -17.95
N HIS A 131 1.47 -28.11 -19.24
CA HIS A 131 0.99 -27.22 -20.31
C HIS A 131 -0.52 -26.97 -20.19
N GLY A 132 -1.30 -28.02 -19.95
CA GLY A 132 -2.75 -27.89 -19.77
C GLY A 132 -3.11 -27.00 -18.58
N LYS A 133 -2.46 -27.19 -17.43
CA LYS A 133 -2.70 -26.36 -16.25
C LYS A 133 -2.34 -24.88 -16.48
N VAL A 134 -1.21 -24.60 -17.14
CA VAL A 134 -0.80 -23.21 -17.45
C VAL A 134 -1.81 -22.55 -18.40
N THR A 135 -2.22 -23.23 -19.46
CA THR A 135 -3.22 -22.70 -20.40
C THR A 135 -4.55 -22.40 -19.70
N SER A 136 -5.07 -23.33 -18.89
CA SER A 136 -6.31 -23.09 -18.14
C SER A 136 -6.16 -21.92 -17.18
N TYR A 137 -5.05 -21.84 -16.45
CA TYR A 137 -4.80 -20.73 -15.52
C TYR A 137 -4.78 -19.37 -16.24
N LEU A 138 -4.11 -19.26 -17.39
CA LEU A 138 -4.03 -18.02 -18.14
C LEU A 138 -5.40 -17.55 -18.66
N VAL A 139 -6.30 -18.48 -19.02
CA VAL A 139 -7.68 -18.17 -19.41
C VAL A 139 -8.48 -17.59 -18.25
N ASP A 140 -8.33 -18.16 -17.05
CA ASP A 140 -9.13 -17.76 -15.88
C ASP A 140 -8.51 -16.57 -15.10
N ARG A 141 -7.24 -16.25 -15.36
CA ARG A 141 -6.42 -15.29 -14.59
C ARG A 141 -7.07 -13.92 -14.45
N GLU A 142 -7.61 -13.34 -15.52
CA GLU A 142 -8.22 -12.00 -15.45
C GLU A 142 -9.41 -11.99 -14.49
N THR A 143 -10.23 -13.05 -14.52
CA THR A 143 -11.36 -13.21 -13.60
C THR A 143 -10.90 -13.34 -12.15
N LEU A 144 -9.81 -14.09 -11.91
CA LEU A 144 -9.20 -14.22 -10.58
C LEU A 144 -8.67 -12.88 -10.06
N VAL A 145 -7.93 -12.14 -10.90
CA VAL A 145 -7.40 -10.81 -10.56
C VAL A 145 -8.54 -9.86 -10.22
N ALA A 146 -9.62 -9.84 -11.01
CA ALA A 146 -10.81 -9.03 -10.75
C ALA A 146 -11.48 -9.41 -9.43
N ARG A 147 -11.66 -10.71 -9.15
CA ARG A 147 -12.22 -11.21 -7.88
C ARG A 147 -11.43 -10.71 -6.67
N TYR A 148 -10.10 -10.82 -6.71
CA TYR A 148 -9.26 -10.36 -5.61
C TYR A 148 -9.15 -8.84 -5.54
N ALA A 149 -9.31 -8.12 -6.65
CA ALA A 149 -9.46 -6.67 -6.64
C ALA A 149 -10.72 -6.23 -5.89
N MET A 150 -11.86 -6.88 -6.15
CA MET A 150 -13.11 -6.60 -5.42
C MET A 150 -12.97 -6.82 -3.91
N VAL A 151 -12.27 -7.88 -3.49
CA VAL A 151 -11.99 -8.11 -2.06
C VAL A 151 -11.19 -6.95 -1.47
N ARG A 152 -10.18 -6.43 -2.17
CA ARG A 152 -9.41 -5.27 -1.69
C ARG A 152 -10.26 -4.01 -1.63
N GLU A 153 -11.10 -3.77 -2.64
CA GLU A 153 -12.02 -2.63 -2.68
C GLU A 153 -13.03 -2.64 -1.52
N GLN A 154 -13.53 -3.82 -1.14
CA GLN A 154 -14.42 -3.97 0.02
C GLN A 154 -13.77 -3.62 1.36
N ASN A 155 -12.42 -3.66 1.43
CA ASN A 155 -11.67 -3.30 2.63
C ASN A 155 -11.25 -1.82 2.64
N LEU A 156 -11.54 -1.06 1.58
CA LEU A 156 -11.29 0.39 1.60
C LEU A 156 -12.21 1.07 2.61
N VAL A 157 -11.71 2.14 3.23
CA VAL A 157 -12.48 2.97 4.15
C VAL A 157 -13.27 3.99 3.32
N PRO A 158 -14.62 3.88 3.23
CA PRO A 158 -15.41 4.89 2.54
C PRO A 158 -15.46 6.16 3.39
N VAL A 159 -15.33 7.31 2.73
CA VAL A 159 -15.43 8.63 3.36
C VAL A 159 -16.43 9.47 2.60
N LYS A 160 -17.41 10.02 3.30
CA LYS A 160 -18.37 10.98 2.79
C LYS A 160 -17.80 12.38 2.94
N VAL A 161 -17.53 13.04 1.82
CA VAL A 161 -17.05 14.43 1.88
C VAL A 161 -18.24 15.38 2.11
N PRO A 162 -18.01 16.56 2.72
CA PRO A 162 -19.08 17.50 3.05
C PRO A 162 -19.95 17.95 1.86
N THR A 163 -19.39 17.95 0.64
CA THR A 163 -20.10 18.28 -0.62
C THR A 163 -21.06 17.17 -1.08
N GLY A 164 -21.04 16.01 -0.42
CA GLY A 164 -21.91 14.87 -0.70
C GLY A 164 -21.27 13.77 -1.56
N GLU A 165 -20.08 14.02 -2.13
CA GLU A 165 -19.33 12.99 -2.86
C GLU A 165 -18.81 11.91 -1.89
N ARG A 166 -18.39 10.77 -2.45
CA ARG A 166 -17.76 9.69 -1.70
C ARG A 166 -16.36 9.44 -2.24
N ILE A 167 -15.39 9.41 -1.35
CA ILE A 167 -14.02 8.99 -1.64
C ILE A 167 -13.74 7.70 -0.87
N THR A 168 -12.64 7.04 -1.19
CA THR A 168 -12.19 5.83 -0.51
C THR A 168 -10.73 5.99 -0.11
N LEU A 169 -10.40 5.63 1.13
CA LEU A 169 -9.03 5.57 1.63
C LEU A 169 -8.58 4.12 1.78
N SER A 170 -7.27 3.89 1.77
CA SER A 170 -6.72 2.57 2.03
C SER A 170 -7.08 2.09 3.45
N PRO A 171 -7.15 0.76 3.69
CA PRO A 171 -7.49 0.22 5.01
C PRO A 171 -6.50 0.67 6.10
N GLY A 172 -7.01 0.85 7.32
CA GLY A 172 -6.20 1.03 8.53
C GLY A 172 -6.73 2.09 9.50
N GLU A 173 -6.30 2.00 10.76
CA GLU A 173 -6.73 2.87 11.86
C GLU A 173 -6.50 4.37 11.58
N HIS A 174 -5.42 4.72 10.87
CA HIS A 174 -5.14 6.10 10.49
C HIS A 174 -6.14 6.63 9.45
N SER A 175 -6.50 5.82 8.44
CA SER A 175 -7.54 6.17 7.46
C SER A 175 -8.92 6.26 8.08
N GLU A 176 -9.23 5.43 9.08
CA GLU A 176 -10.46 5.55 9.88
C GLU A 176 -10.50 6.86 10.67
N LEU A 177 -9.37 7.27 11.27
CA LEU A 177 -9.28 8.55 11.97
C LEU A 177 -9.48 9.74 11.00
N ILE A 178 -8.90 9.67 9.80
CA ILE A 178 -9.12 10.68 8.74
C ILE A 178 -10.60 10.74 8.35
N ARG A 179 -11.28 9.60 8.19
CA ARG A 179 -12.73 9.56 7.95
C ARG A 179 -13.48 10.28 9.07
N ASP A 180 -13.20 9.95 10.32
CA ASP A 180 -13.89 10.52 11.47
C ASP A 180 -13.63 12.04 11.59
N ILE A 181 -12.44 12.51 11.23
CA ILE A 181 -12.13 13.95 11.11
C ILE A 181 -13.02 14.63 10.06
N ILE A 182 -13.20 14.00 8.89
CA ILE A 182 -13.98 14.57 7.79
C ILE A 182 -15.48 14.54 8.09
N GLU A 183 -15.98 13.38 8.55
CA GLU A 183 -17.41 13.13 8.73
C GLU A 183 -17.96 13.70 10.05
N GLU A 184 -17.28 13.49 11.17
CA GLU A 184 -17.77 13.87 12.49
C GLU A 184 -17.27 15.25 12.91
N PHE A 185 -15.94 15.47 12.89
CA PHE A 185 -15.36 16.76 13.26
C PHE A 185 -15.75 17.85 12.26
N GLY A 186 -15.63 17.57 10.96
CA GLY A 186 -16.02 18.49 9.89
C GLY A 186 -17.50 18.92 10.00
N ALA A 187 -18.42 17.97 10.22
CA ALA A 187 -19.84 18.27 10.37
C ALA A 187 -20.14 19.12 11.61
N ARG A 188 -19.45 18.88 12.73
CA ARG A 188 -19.71 19.56 14.01
C ARG A 188 -19.08 20.94 14.10
N PHE A 189 -17.84 21.09 13.62
CA PHE A 189 -17.03 22.30 13.85
C PHE A 189 -16.80 23.14 12.60
N VAL A 190 -17.04 22.57 11.41
CA VAL A 190 -16.89 23.25 10.12
C VAL A 190 -18.16 23.10 9.27
N PRO A 191 -19.35 23.52 9.77
CA PRO A 191 -20.58 23.41 9.00
C PRO A 191 -20.48 24.22 7.69
N GLY A 192 -20.85 23.59 6.57
CA GLY A 192 -20.67 24.15 5.23
C GLY A 192 -19.20 24.17 4.76
N GLY A 193 -18.31 23.48 5.47
CA GLY A 193 -16.92 23.32 5.10
C GLY A 193 -16.74 22.52 3.81
N VAL A 194 -15.63 22.76 3.14
CA VAL A 194 -15.26 22.09 1.89
C VAL A 194 -13.96 21.33 2.13
N LEU A 195 -13.94 20.04 1.80
CA LEU A 195 -12.70 19.26 1.82
C LEU A 195 -11.80 19.75 0.70
N ILE A 196 -10.54 20.07 1.03
CA ILE A 196 -9.50 20.38 0.03
C ILE A 196 -8.58 19.18 -0.13
N TYR A 197 -8.16 18.55 0.96
CA TYR A 197 -7.19 17.47 0.92
C TYR A 197 -7.49 16.41 1.98
N ALA A 198 -7.32 15.15 1.59
CA ALA A 198 -7.21 14.01 2.50
C ALA A 198 -6.02 13.15 2.06
N GLY A 199 -5.06 12.95 2.97
CA GLY A 199 -3.93 12.07 2.78
C GLY A 199 -4.36 10.62 2.88
N ASP A 200 -3.86 9.78 1.99
CA ASP A 200 -4.01 8.33 2.10
C ASP A 200 -2.66 7.69 2.46
N THR A 201 -2.69 6.62 3.26
CA THR A 201 -1.46 5.89 3.61
C THR A 201 -1.03 4.92 2.51
N GLY A 202 -1.94 4.56 1.61
CA GLY A 202 -1.69 3.73 0.43
C GLY A 202 -1.19 4.54 -0.77
N ASP A 203 -1.90 5.61 -1.12
CA ASP A 203 -1.55 6.53 -2.21
C ASP A 203 -1.23 7.95 -1.70
N LYS A 204 -0.40 8.70 -2.43
CA LYS A 204 0.03 10.05 -2.01
C LYS A 204 -1.13 11.06 -1.85
N TRP A 205 -2.30 10.79 -2.44
CA TRP A 205 -3.46 11.68 -2.45
C TRP A 205 -4.74 10.83 -2.40
N GLY A 206 -5.42 10.78 -1.25
CA GLY A 206 -6.75 10.17 -1.17
C GLY A 206 -7.83 11.06 -1.79
N TYR A 207 -7.67 12.38 -1.67
CA TYR A 207 -8.45 13.40 -2.35
C TYR A 207 -7.66 14.72 -2.40
N PHE A 208 -7.73 15.47 -3.51
CA PHE A 208 -7.08 16.78 -3.60
C PHE A 208 -7.77 17.76 -4.57
N ASP A 209 -8.42 18.79 -4.04
CA ASP A 209 -8.89 19.96 -4.79
C ASP A 209 -7.77 21.01 -4.93
N THR A 210 -6.88 20.74 -5.89
CA THR A 210 -5.78 21.64 -6.26
C THR A 210 -6.23 23.02 -6.70
N ALA A 211 -7.41 23.11 -7.34
CA ALA A 211 -7.93 24.35 -7.90
C ALA A 211 -8.39 25.27 -6.78
N LEU A 212 -9.16 24.75 -5.82
CA LEU A 212 -9.60 25.50 -4.65
C LEU A 212 -8.42 25.96 -3.80
N LEU A 213 -7.45 25.08 -3.54
CA LEU A 213 -6.26 25.47 -2.77
C LEU A 213 -5.46 26.58 -3.48
N SER A 214 -5.32 26.49 -4.80
CA SER A 214 -4.66 27.51 -5.62
C SER A 214 -5.41 28.84 -5.62
N ASN A 215 -6.75 28.82 -5.64
CA ASN A 215 -7.59 30.02 -5.54
C ASN A 215 -7.44 30.71 -4.19
N LEU A 216 -7.14 29.94 -3.13
CA LEU A 216 -6.82 30.49 -1.81
C LEU A 216 -5.38 31.01 -1.71
N GLY A 217 -4.58 30.94 -2.78
CA GLY A 217 -3.23 31.50 -2.84
C GLY A 217 -2.13 30.51 -2.46
N VAL A 218 -2.45 29.23 -2.21
CA VAL A 218 -1.48 28.21 -1.83
C VAL A 218 -1.21 27.28 -3.00
N ARG A 219 0.07 27.09 -3.34
CA ARG A 219 0.51 26.14 -4.37
C ARG A 219 1.49 25.18 -3.75
N VAL A 220 1.19 23.88 -3.84
CA VAL A 220 2.00 22.84 -3.26
C VAL A 220 2.63 22.03 -4.39
N ASP A 221 3.95 21.84 -4.33
CA ASP A 221 4.65 20.98 -5.28
C ASP A 221 4.51 19.51 -4.87
N SER A 222 4.97 18.58 -5.71
CA SER A 222 4.90 17.14 -5.43
C SER A 222 5.77 16.67 -4.23
N HIS A 223 6.51 17.59 -3.60
CA HIS A 223 7.48 17.32 -2.53
C HIS A 223 7.07 17.94 -1.18
N GLY A 224 6.13 18.90 -1.17
CA GLY A 224 5.57 19.51 0.03
C GLY A 224 4.75 18.50 0.84
N LYS A 225 5.09 18.34 2.12
CA LYS A 225 4.38 17.45 3.03
C LYS A 225 3.10 18.12 3.52
N MET A 226 1.99 17.85 2.84
CA MET A 226 0.62 18.21 3.26
C MET A 226 0.28 17.66 4.65
N PRO A 227 -0.62 18.30 5.42
CA PRO A 227 -1.20 17.70 6.63
C PRO A 227 -2.20 16.60 6.23
N ASP A 228 -2.60 15.73 7.15
CA ASP A 228 -3.48 14.60 6.82
C ASP A 228 -4.84 15.03 6.27
N VAL A 229 -5.42 16.13 6.77
CA VAL A 229 -6.67 16.71 6.23
C VAL A 229 -6.57 18.23 6.13
N VAL A 230 -7.11 18.79 5.04
CA VAL A 230 -7.34 20.24 4.88
C VAL A 230 -8.81 20.51 4.64
N LEU A 231 -9.45 21.26 5.54
CA LEU A 231 -10.83 21.72 5.40
C LEU A 231 -10.87 23.25 5.24
N PHE A 232 -11.61 23.75 4.26
CA PHE A 232 -11.90 25.17 4.12
C PHE A 232 -13.26 25.51 4.73
N CYS A 233 -13.32 26.56 5.54
CA CYS A 233 -14.55 27.12 6.10
C CYS A 233 -14.89 28.44 5.37
N PRO A 234 -15.81 28.43 4.39
CA PRO A 234 -16.10 29.64 3.60
C PRO A 234 -16.63 30.79 4.44
N HIS A 235 -17.47 30.50 5.45
CA HIS A 235 -18.11 31.51 6.28
C HIS A 235 -17.13 32.33 7.12
N ARG A 236 -16.01 31.71 7.55
CA ARG A 236 -14.98 32.35 8.37
C ARG A 236 -13.70 32.67 7.60
N ASN A 237 -13.63 32.23 6.34
CA ASN A 237 -12.43 32.26 5.52
C ASN A 237 -11.22 31.63 6.24
N TRP A 238 -11.41 30.41 6.77
CA TRP A 238 -10.38 29.66 7.49
C TRP A 238 -9.98 28.38 6.75
N LEU A 239 -8.70 28.04 6.81
CA LEU A 239 -8.14 26.74 6.45
C LEU A 239 -7.76 25.99 7.72
N LEU A 240 -8.46 24.90 7.99
CA LEU A 240 -8.13 23.99 9.07
C LEU A 240 -7.11 22.98 8.54
N LEU A 241 -5.93 22.94 9.16
CA LEU A 241 -4.83 22.04 8.84
C LEU A 241 -4.76 20.97 9.94
N VAL A 242 -5.19 19.75 9.63
CA VAL A 242 -5.43 18.71 10.64
C VAL A 242 -4.45 17.56 10.47
N GLU A 243 -3.83 17.13 11.57
CA GLU A 243 -2.96 15.95 11.65
C GLU A 243 -3.67 14.86 12.47
N SER A 244 -3.67 13.63 11.95
CA SER A 244 -4.37 12.48 12.52
C SER A 244 -3.39 11.58 13.28
N VAL A 245 -3.19 11.93 14.55
CA VAL A 245 -2.23 11.22 15.43
C VAL A 245 -2.90 10.03 16.12
N THR A 246 -2.47 8.81 15.77
CA THR A 246 -2.99 7.57 16.37
C THR A 246 -2.21 7.13 17.61
N SER A 247 -1.01 7.67 17.84
CA SER A 247 -0.22 7.42 19.05
C SER A 247 0.73 8.59 19.33
N HIS A 248 0.58 9.22 20.51
CA HIS A 248 1.42 10.28 21.08
C HIS A 248 1.98 11.33 20.10
N GLY A 249 1.40 12.52 20.13
CA GLY A 249 2.05 13.73 19.65
C GLY A 249 1.04 14.83 19.38
N THR A 250 1.10 15.91 20.15
CA THR A 250 0.68 17.22 19.64
C THR A 250 1.39 17.49 18.31
N VAL A 251 0.86 18.36 17.45
CA VAL A 251 1.61 18.84 16.30
C VAL A 251 2.94 19.39 16.83
N ASP A 252 4.05 18.68 16.57
CA ASP A 252 5.38 19.10 16.99
C ASP A 252 5.58 20.54 16.50
N GLY A 253 6.10 21.45 17.34
CA GLY A 253 6.25 22.86 16.98
C GLY A 253 7.01 23.05 15.66
N LYS A 254 7.86 22.08 15.31
CA LYS A 254 8.49 21.96 13.99
C LYS A 254 7.47 21.75 12.86
N ARG A 255 6.53 20.82 13.00
CA ARG A 255 5.49 20.53 12.00
C ARG A 255 4.55 21.70 11.81
N HIS A 256 4.15 22.37 12.89
CA HIS A 256 3.37 23.61 12.83
C HIS A 256 4.11 24.71 12.05
N ALA A 257 5.41 24.88 12.27
CA ALA A 257 6.23 25.83 11.51
C ALA A 257 6.39 25.45 10.03
N GLU A 258 6.50 24.16 9.72
CA GLU A 258 6.53 23.66 8.34
C GLU A 258 5.22 23.96 7.60
N LEU A 259 4.07 23.66 8.20
CA LEU A 259 2.75 23.93 7.63
C LEU A 259 2.50 25.43 7.50
N SER A 260 2.83 26.23 8.52
CA SER A 260 2.72 27.68 8.47
C SER A 260 3.53 28.28 7.32
N ARG A 261 4.71 27.74 7.02
CA ARG A 261 5.51 28.17 5.85
C ARG A 261 4.88 27.72 4.53
N LEU A 262 4.42 26.47 4.47
CA LEU A 262 3.82 25.89 3.27
C LEU A 262 2.54 26.65 2.85
N PHE A 263 1.75 27.10 3.83
CA PHE A 263 0.49 27.83 3.63
C PHE A 263 0.63 29.34 3.86
N ALA A 264 1.85 29.89 3.91
CA ALA A 264 2.10 31.30 4.26
C ALA A 264 1.44 32.31 3.32
N THR A 265 1.19 31.92 2.06
CA THR A 265 0.55 32.76 1.04
C THR A 265 -0.97 32.59 1.00
N SER A 266 -1.54 31.81 1.94
CA SER A 266 -2.99 31.64 2.06
C SER A 266 -3.67 32.97 2.31
N THR A 267 -4.75 33.20 1.57
CA THR A 267 -5.70 34.29 1.78
C THR A 267 -6.72 34.00 2.89
N ALA A 268 -6.81 32.74 3.33
CA ALA A 268 -7.60 32.29 4.46
C ALA A 268 -6.75 32.19 5.73
N GLY A 269 -7.34 32.46 6.89
CA GLY A 269 -6.69 32.29 8.19
C GLY A 269 -6.38 30.81 8.47
N LEU A 270 -5.17 30.51 8.94
CA LEU A 270 -4.77 29.14 9.26
C LEU A 270 -5.26 28.78 10.67
N VAL A 271 -5.86 27.60 10.81
CA VAL A 271 -6.36 27.08 12.09
C VAL A 271 -5.80 25.67 12.26
N TYR A 272 -5.29 25.38 13.44
CA TYR A 272 -4.71 24.08 13.79
C TYR A 272 -5.53 23.46 14.91
N PRO A 273 -6.45 22.52 14.61
CA PRO A 273 -7.27 21.90 15.65
C PRO A 273 -6.42 21.06 16.60
N GLU A 274 -6.61 21.27 17.90
CA GLU A 274 -6.05 20.41 18.94
C GLU A 274 -7.13 19.43 19.39
N PHE A 275 -6.88 18.12 19.22
CA PHE A 275 -7.79 17.08 19.70
C PHE A 275 -7.40 16.70 21.13
N PRO A 276 -8.30 16.86 22.12
CA PRO A 276 -8.05 16.37 23.47
C PRO A 276 -7.95 14.83 23.47
N GLU A 277 -7.10 14.26 24.34
CA GLU A 277 -6.82 12.81 24.44
C GLU A 277 -8.04 11.92 24.71
N ARG A 278 -9.21 12.52 24.99
CA ARG A 278 -10.48 11.83 25.18
C ARG A 278 -11.55 12.52 24.36
N TYR A 279 -12.26 11.74 23.53
CA TYR A 279 -13.40 12.14 22.69
C TYR A 279 -14.61 12.80 23.42
N ASN A 280 -14.48 13.15 24.71
CA ASN A 280 -15.55 13.64 25.57
C ASN A 280 -15.42 15.09 26.06
N GLU A 281 -14.39 15.86 25.66
CA GLU A 281 -14.30 17.29 26.01
C GLU A 281 -14.11 18.19 24.78
N GLU A 282 -14.57 19.44 24.91
CA GLU A 282 -14.71 20.44 23.84
C GLU A 282 -13.41 20.65 23.04
N VAL A 283 -13.50 20.60 21.72
CA VAL A 283 -12.39 20.98 20.83
C VAL A 283 -12.26 22.50 20.84
N GLN A 284 -11.11 23.02 21.29
CA GLN A 284 -10.77 24.43 21.16
C GLN A 284 -10.17 24.70 19.78
N LEU A 285 -10.77 25.64 19.04
CA LEU A 285 -10.19 26.18 17.81
C LEU A 285 -9.39 27.44 18.17
N SER A 286 -8.07 27.35 18.15
CA SER A 286 -7.16 28.49 18.32
C SER A 286 -6.73 29.06 16.95
N LEU A 287 -6.48 30.37 16.93
CA LEU A 287 -5.92 31.12 15.80
C LEU A 287 -4.39 31.24 15.93
#